data_AF-A0AAV4ZRF0-F1
#
_entry.id   AF-A0AAV4ZRF0-F1
#
_cell.length_a   1.000
_cell.length_b   1.000
_cell.length_c   1.000
_cell.angle_alpha   90.00
_cell.angle_beta   90.00
_cell.angle_gamma   90.00
#
_symmetry.space_group_name_H-M   'P 1'
#
loop_
_entity.id
_entity.type
_entity.pdbx_description
1 polymer ?
#
loop_
_entity_poly.entity_id
_entity_poly.type
_entity_poly.pdbx_seq_one_letter_code
_entity_poly.pdbx_strand_id
1 'polypeptide(L)'
;MTLGDGEAQEALDAQPHPPRERDQIVPLLDHGKRTRIYAVLSYAFRAQVDAADALRILGESCSRKNQEDKQLGAAAGQLLDRLRQGDAIGEALGRILGRMLSAEEAAILAVLATAPDADPAAMREFHAMEMLLRLREMDLLEDRRTQ
;
A
#
# COMPACT_ATOMS: atom_id res chain seq x y z
N MET A 1 48.93 -4.63 36.77
CA MET A 1 48.48 -3.28 36.33
C MET A 1 47.45 -3.50 35.25
N THR A 2 46.17 -3.49 35.63
CA THR A 2 45.02 -3.65 34.73
C THR A 2 44.80 -2.32 34.00
N LEU A 3 45.13 -2.28 32.71
CA LEU A 3 44.73 -1.18 31.84
C LEU A 3 43.20 -1.21 31.73
N GLY A 4 42.60 -0.06 32.05
CA GLY A 4 41.19 0.06 32.38
C GLY A 4 40.26 -0.10 31.18
N ASP A 5 39.17 -0.83 31.44
CA ASP A 5 38.00 -1.01 30.57
C ASP A 5 37.22 0.29 30.27
N GLY A 6 37.76 1.46 30.64
CA GLY A 6 37.10 2.76 30.48
C GLY A 6 37.16 3.31 29.05
N GLU A 7 38.24 3.05 28.31
CA GLU A 7 38.46 3.66 26.98
C GLU A 7 37.82 2.88 25.82
N ALA A 8 37.38 1.64 26.06
CA ALA A 8 36.67 0.84 25.05
C ALA A 8 35.18 1.23 24.93
N GLN A 9 34.61 1.86 25.95
CA GLN A 9 33.18 2.19 25.98
C GLN A 9 32.84 3.53 25.30
N GLU A 10 33.75 4.51 25.31
CA GLU A 10 33.54 5.81 24.65
C GLU A 10 33.61 5.76 23.11
N ALA A 11 34.23 4.72 22.54
CA ALA A 11 34.33 4.56 21.08
C ALA A 11 33.05 3.99 20.43
N LEU A 12 32.13 3.42 21.22
CA LEU A 12 30.85 2.88 20.73
C LEU A 12 29.75 3.95 20.62
N ASP A 13 29.80 4.99 21.46
CA ASP A 13 28.84 6.10 21.43
C ASP A 13 29.15 7.14 20.34
N ALA A 14 30.35 7.11 19.76
CA ALA A 14 30.75 8.00 18.67
C ALA A 14 30.35 7.49 17.27
N GLN A 15 29.69 6.33 17.17
CA GLN A 15 29.14 5.91 15.90
C GLN A 15 28.00 6.85 15.50
N PRO A 16 28.07 7.52 14.34
CA PRO A 16 26.92 8.23 13.80
C PRO A 16 25.83 7.18 13.59
N HIS A 17 24.84 7.18 14.49
CA HIS A 17 23.61 6.45 14.22
C HIS A 17 23.14 6.92 12.83
N PRO A 18 22.86 5.99 11.89
CA PRO A 18 22.18 6.38 10.67
C PRO A 18 20.95 7.20 11.11
N PRO A 19 20.66 8.33 10.45
CA PRO A 19 19.52 9.15 10.82
C PRO A 19 18.35 8.18 10.94
N ARG A 20 17.83 8.01 12.18
CA ARG A 20 16.62 7.25 12.40
C ARG A 20 15.66 7.81 11.37
N GLU A 21 15.17 6.96 10.46
CA GLU A 21 14.09 7.27 9.54
C GLU A 21 12.89 7.63 10.40
N ARG A 22 12.93 8.85 10.94
CA ARG A 22 11.91 9.48 11.74
C ARG A 22 10.78 9.70 10.75
N ASP A 23 9.73 8.92 10.97
CA ASP A 23 8.41 9.21 10.46
C ASP A 23 8.27 9.09 8.94
N GLN A 24 8.74 7.98 8.36
CA GLN A 24 7.91 7.40 7.31
C GLN A 24 6.59 7.03 7.97
N ILE A 25 5.63 7.96 7.91
CA ILE A 25 4.23 7.69 8.18
C ILE A 25 3.87 6.58 7.20
N VAL A 26 4.00 5.33 7.62
CA VAL A 26 3.29 4.23 6.96
C VAL A 26 1.84 4.66 7.07
N PRO A 27 1.19 5.08 5.98
CA PRO A 27 -0.16 5.57 6.07
C PRO A 27 -0.97 4.43 6.67
N LEU A 28 -1.49 4.63 7.88
CA LEU A 28 -2.40 3.68 8.48
C LEU A 28 -3.69 3.79 7.67
N LEU A 29 -3.75 3.02 6.59
CA LEU A 29 -4.88 2.99 5.69
C LEU A 29 -5.95 2.17 6.38
N ASP A 30 -6.87 2.88 7.02
CA ASP A 30 -8.07 2.24 7.51
C ASP A 30 -8.82 1.53 6.38
N HIS A 31 -9.79 0.75 6.81
CA HIS A 31 -10.58 -0.10 5.95
C HIS A 31 -11.22 0.66 4.78
N GLY A 32 -11.78 1.85 5.04
CA GLY A 32 -12.45 2.66 4.02
C GLY A 32 -11.49 3.25 2.99
N LYS A 33 -10.29 3.67 3.42
CA LYS A 33 -9.25 4.18 2.53
C LYS A 33 -8.76 3.12 1.55
N ARG A 34 -8.57 1.89 2.01
CA ARG A 34 -8.17 0.76 1.13
C ARG A 34 -9.25 0.46 0.09
N THR A 35 -10.51 0.36 0.51
CA THR A 35 -11.65 0.14 -0.40
C THR A 35 -11.73 1.21 -1.48
N ARG A 36 -11.47 2.48 -1.14
CA ARG A 36 -11.41 3.57 -2.14
C ARG A 36 -10.31 3.37 -3.17
N ILE A 37 -9.12 2.94 -2.75
CA ILE A 37 -8.01 2.62 -3.67
C ILE A 37 -8.43 1.49 -4.61
N TYR A 38 -8.95 0.38 -4.08
CA TYR A 38 -9.40 -0.76 -4.88
C TYR A 38 -10.50 -0.37 -5.87
N ALA A 39 -11.46 0.47 -5.46
CA ALA A 39 -12.54 0.95 -6.32
C ALA A 39 -12.03 1.82 -7.47
N VAL A 40 -11.09 2.73 -7.20
CA VAL A 40 -10.48 3.58 -8.23
C VAL A 40 -9.70 2.74 -9.23
N LEU A 41 -8.92 1.77 -8.76
CA LEU A 41 -8.16 0.87 -9.61
C LEU A 41 -9.08 -0.03 -10.44
N SER A 42 -10.12 -0.63 -9.83
CA SER A 42 -11.13 -1.43 -10.55
C SER A 42 -11.78 -0.62 -11.68
N TYR A 43 -12.18 0.62 -11.39
CA TYR A 43 -12.75 1.51 -12.41
C TYR A 43 -11.75 1.80 -13.53
N ALA A 44 -10.49 2.11 -13.20
CA ALA A 44 -9.45 2.39 -14.19
C ALA A 44 -9.23 1.19 -15.13
N PHE A 45 -9.07 -0.01 -14.57
CA PHE A 45 -8.88 -1.23 -15.37
C PHE A 45 -10.10 -1.55 -16.24
N ARG A 46 -11.32 -1.41 -15.70
CA ARG A 46 -12.55 -1.60 -16.46
C ARG A 46 -12.69 -0.59 -17.61
N ALA A 47 -12.30 0.65 -17.38
CA ALA A 47 -12.34 1.72 -18.36
C ALA A 47 -11.12 1.73 -19.31
N GLN A 48 -10.17 0.81 -19.13
CA GLN A 48 -8.89 0.78 -19.86
C GLN A 48 -8.11 2.10 -19.74
N VAL A 49 -8.21 2.73 -18.58
CA VAL A 49 -7.43 3.92 -18.21
C VAL A 49 -6.18 3.47 -17.45
N ASP A 50 -5.07 4.18 -17.67
CA ASP A 50 -3.83 3.94 -16.95
C ASP A 50 -4.03 4.09 -15.42
N ALA A 51 -3.63 3.08 -14.67
CA ALA A 51 -3.73 3.08 -13.21
C ALA A 51 -2.92 4.23 -12.56
N ALA A 52 -1.80 4.62 -13.16
CA ALA A 52 -0.99 5.75 -12.72
C ALA A 52 -1.78 7.06 -12.80
N ASP A 53 -2.52 7.28 -13.89
CA ASP A 53 -3.36 8.47 -14.04
C ASP A 53 -4.53 8.48 -13.05
N ALA A 54 -5.17 7.34 -12.85
CA ALA A 54 -6.24 7.21 -11.86
C ALA A 54 -5.74 7.51 -10.43
N LEU A 55 -4.56 7.01 -10.06
CA LEU A 55 -3.94 7.28 -8.76
C LEU A 55 -3.50 8.74 -8.61
N ARG A 56 -2.99 9.36 -9.68
CA ARG A 56 -2.66 10.79 -9.69
C ARG A 56 -3.90 11.64 -9.42
N ILE A 57 -5.00 11.37 -10.11
CA ILE A 57 -6.28 12.08 -9.90
C ILE A 57 -6.78 11.88 -8.46
N LEU A 58 -6.70 10.64 -7.93
CA LEU A 58 -7.07 10.36 -6.55
C LEU A 58 -6.21 11.18 -5.57
N GLY A 59 -4.90 11.19 -5.74
CA GLY A 59 -3.97 11.97 -4.92
C GLY A 59 -4.26 13.47 -4.95
N GLU A 60 -4.44 14.04 -6.14
CA GLU A 60 -4.81 15.45 -6.33
C GLU A 60 -6.14 15.79 -5.64
N SER A 61 -7.15 14.92 -5.75
CA SER A 61 -8.46 15.12 -5.12
C SER A 61 -8.43 15.10 -3.58
N CYS A 62 -7.41 14.45 -3.00
CA CYS A 62 -7.20 14.34 -1.57
C CYS A 62 -6.40 15.51 -0.98
N SER A 63 -5.64 16.23 -1.81
CA SER A 63 -4.75 17.33 -1.36
C SER A 63 -5.47 18.51 -0.69
N ARG A 64 -6.74 18.75 -1.05
CA ARG A 64 -7.54 19.90 -0.57
C ARG A 64 -8.44 19.57 0.62
N LYS A 65 -8.36 18.35 1.17
CA LYS A 65 -9.32 17.82 2.14
C LYS A 65 -8.70 17.63 3.54
N ASN A 66 -9.49 17.08 4.46
CA ASN A 66 -9.14 16.88 5.87
C ASN A 66 -7.90 15.95 6.05
N GLN A 67 -7.42 15.81 7.28
CA GLN A 67 -6.21 15.02 7.59
C GLN A 67 -6.33 13.54 7.18
N GLU A 68 -7.54 12.97 7.19
CA GLU A 68 -7.78 11.59 6.76
C GLU A 68 -7.61 11.42 5.25
N ASP A 69 -8.17 12.34 4.46
CA ASP A 69 -7.99 12.30 3.01
C ASP A 69 -6.52 12.52 2.62
N LYS A 70 -5.75 13.30 3.39
CA LYS A 70 -4.30 13.42 3.18
C LYS A 70 -3.55 12.08 3.27
N GLN A 71 -3.96 11.17 4.15
CA GLN A 71 -3.36 9.84 4.23
C GLN A 71 -3.69 8.98 3.00
N LEU A 72 -4.94 9.05 2.52
CA LEU A 72 -5.35 8.41 1.28
C LEU A 72 -4.56 8.96 0.08
N GLY A 73 -4.39 10.28 0.01
CA GLY A 73 -3.58 10.94 -1.02
C GLY A 73 -2.11 10.53 -0.97
N ALA A 74 -1.52 10.43 0.23
CA ALA A 74 -0.15 9.96 0.41
C ALA A 74 0.03 8.52 -0.07
N ALA A 75 -0.92 7.63 0.26
CA ALA A 75 -0.89 6.25 -0.22
C ALA A 75 -1.05 6.15 -1.74
N ALA A 76 -1.94 6.94 -2.33
CA ALA A 76 -2.09 7.02 -3.78
C ALA A 76 -0.80 7.50 -4.47
N GLY A 77 -0.12 8.49 -3.87
CA GLY A 77 1.20 8.96 -4.32
C GLY A 77 2.28 7.88 -4.23
N GLN A 78 2.36 7.17 -3.10
CA GLN A 78 3.31 6.07 -2.94
C GLN A 78 3.05 4.95 -3.97
N LEU A 79 1.79 4.60 -4.22
CA LEU A 79 1.42 3.61 -5.25
C LEU A 79 1.83 4.08 -6.64
N LEU A 80 1.56 5.34 -6.97
CA LEU A 80 1.95 5.94 -8.24
C LEU A 80 3.47 5.87 -8.45
N ASP A 81 4.26 6.20 -7.43
CA ASP A 81 5.72 6.15 -7.51
C ASP A 81 6.24 4.72 -7.73
N ARG A 82 5.59 3.71 -7.14
CA ARG A 82 5.92 2.30 -7.38
C ARG A 82 5.61 1.86 -8.81
N LEU A 83 4.43 2.20 -9.32
CA LEU A 83 4.07 1.86 -10.70
C LEU A 83 5.04 2.50 -11.71
N ARG A 84 5.48 3.73 -11.45
CA ARG A 84 6.49 4.41 -12.27
C ARG A 84 7.86 3.74 -12.21
N GLN A 85 8.17 3.04 -11.13
CA GLN A 85 9.39 2.24 -10.98
C GLN A 85 9.28 0.87 -11.68
N GLY A 86 8.11 0.53 -12.22
CA GLY A 86 7.84 -0.74 -12.89
C GLY A 86 7.33 -1.85 -11.98
N ASP A 87 7.02 -1.56 -10.70
CA ASP A 87 6.37 -2.53 -9.82
C ASP A 87 5.01 -2.91 -10.43
N ALA A 88 4.68 -4.21 -10.46
CA ALA A 88 3.33 -4.65 -10.78
C ALA A 88 2.35 -4.15 -9.70
N ILE A 89 1.08 -3.91 -10.06
CA ILE A 89 0.11 -3.34 -9.09
C ILE A 89 -0.04 -4.19 -7.82
N GLY A 90 0.01 -5.53 -7.96
CA GLY A 90 -0.05 -6.47 -6.83
C GLY A 90 1.13 -6.31 -5.88
N GLU A 91 2.34 -6.11 -6.43
CA GLU A 91 3.55 -5.86 -5.66
C GLU A 91 3.51 -4.50 -4.97
N ALA A 92 3.11 -3.45 -5.70
CA ALA A 92 2.99 -2.10 -5.17
C ALA A 92 2.00 -2.03 -3.99
N LEU A 93 0.82 -2.62 -4.15
CA LEU A 93 -0.19 -2.72 -3.09
C LEU A 93 0.31 -3.59 -1.94
N GLY A 94 0.94 -4.72 -2.23
CA GLY A 94 1.51 -5.62 -1.22
C GLY A 94 2.54 -4.93 -0.33
N ARG A 95 3.42 -4.11 -0.92
CA ARG A 95 4.45 -3.36 -0.17
C ARG A 95 3.86 -2.23 0.69
N ILE A 96 2.87 -1.50 0.17
CA ILE A 96 2.28 -0.35 0.88
C ILE A 96 1.32 -0.81 1.98
N LEU A 97 0.54 -1.86 1.72
CA LEU A 97 -0.42 -2.38 2.67
C LEU A 97 0.24 -3.33 3.68
N GLY A 98 1.22 -4.12 3.24
CA GLY A 98 2.06 -4.96 4.08
C GLY A 98 1.26 -5.76 5.11
N ARG A 99 1.58 -5.53 6.38
CA ARG A 99 0.96 -6.18 7.55
C ARG A 99 -0.54 -5.86 7.75
N MET A 100 -1.11 -4.93 6.99
CA MET A 100 -2.53 -4.57 7.10
C MET A 100 -3.43 -5.52 6.30
N LEU A 101 -2.86 -6.30 5.38
CA LEU A 101 -3.61 -7.23 4.55
C LEU A 101 -4.12 -8.42 5.35
N SER A 102 -5.36 -8.85 5.08
CA SER A 102 -5.81 -10.17 5.49
C SER A 102 -5.06 -11.25 4.69
N ALA A 103 -5.15 -12.52 5.13
CA ALA A 103 -4.56 -13.63 4.41
C ALA A 103 -5.12 -13.75 2.99
N GLU A 104 -6.44 -13.52 2.83
CA GLU A 104 -7.15 -13.55 1.56
C GLU A 104 -6.70 -12.42 0.64
N GLU A 105 -6.58 -11.19 1.15
CA GLU A 105 -6.10 -10.07 0.34
C GLU A 105 -4.66 -10.28 -0.12
N ALA A 106 -3.79 -10.75 0.78
CA ALA A 106 -2.40 -11.04 0.46
C ALA A 106 -2.29 -12.10 -0.64
N ALA A 107 -3.13 -13.13 -0.59
CA ALA A 107 -3.18 -14.17 -1.62
C ALA A 107 -3.61 -13.60 -2.99
N ILE A 108 -4.64 -12.75 -3.03
CA ILE A 108 -5.10 -12.11 -4.27
C ILE A 108 -3.99 -11.24 -4.88
N LEU A 109 -3.33 -10.42 -4.05
CA LEU A 109 -2.26 -9.53 -4.52
C LEU A 109 -1.01 -10.30 -4.97
N ALA A 110 -0.70 -11.44 -4.35
CA ALA A 110 0.41 -12.30 -4.77
C ALA A 110 0.21 -12.91 -6.16
N VAL A 111 -1.04 -13.25 -6.52
CA VAL A 111 -1.37 -13.68 -7.88
C VAL A 111 -1.10 -12.58 -8.90
N LEU A 112 -1.45 -11.33 -8.58
CA LEU A 112 -1.14 -10.19 -9.46
C LEU A 112 0.35 -9.90 -9.60
N ALA A 113 1.15 -10.18 -8.58
CA ALA A 113 2.59 -9.89 -8.59
C ALA A 113 3.41 -10.91 -9.40
N THR A 114 2.90 -12.11 -9.63
CA THR A 114 3.68 -13.25 -10.16
C THR A 114 3.26 -13.71 -11.55
N ALA A 115 2.14 -13.20 -12.06
CA ALA A 115 1.48 -13.86 -13.16
C ALA A 115 2.07 -13.46 -14.53
N PRO A 116 2.46 -14.43 -15.37
CA PRO A 116 3.04 -14.16 -16.68
C PRO A 116 2.03 -13.48 -17.62
N ASP A 117 2.56 -12.73 -18.59
CA ASP A 117 1.89 -11.85 -19.58
C ASP A 117 0.86 -12.52 -20.51
N ALA A 118 0.40 -13.74 -20.21
CA ALA A 118 -0.47 -14.52 -21.09
C ALA A 118 -1.96 -14.11 -21.05
N ASP A 119 -2.40 -13.34 -20.05
CA ASP A 119 -3.72 -12.68 -20.06
C ASP A 119 -3.56 -11.22 -20.48
N PRO A 120 -4.60 -10.58 -21.05
CA PRO A 120 -4.67 -9.13 -21.06
C PRO A 120 -4.62 -8.69 -19.59
N ALA A 121 -3.46 -8.19 -19.15
CA ALA A 121 -3.17 -7.78 -17.78
C ALA A 121 -4.41 -7.11 -17.14
N ALA A 122 -4.97 -6.12 -17.84
CA ALA A 122 -6.11 -5.32 -17.38
C ALA A 122 -7.33 -6.13 -16.91
N MET A 123 -7.60 -7.30 -17.50
CA MET A 123 -8.73 -8.15 -17.10
C MET A 123 -8.44 -8.88 -15.78
N ARG A 124 -7.20 -9.32 -15.58
CA ARG A 124 -6.75 -9.95 -14.33
C ARG A 124 -6.72 -8.92 -13.19
N GLU A 125 -6.13 -7.75 -13.43
CA GLU A 125 -6.11 -6.69 -12.43
C GLU A 125 -7.53 -6.22 -12.06
N PHE A 126 -8.41 -6.05 -13.04
CA PHE A 126 -9.82 -5.74 -12.79
C PHE A 126 -10.48 -6.78 -11.88
N HIS A 127 -10.38 -8.06 -12.22
CA HIS A 127 -11.00 -9.12 -11.42
C HIS A 127 -10.43 -9.21 -10.01
N ALA A 128 -9.13 -9.05 -9.84
CA ALA A 128 -8.53 -9.02 -8.52
C ALA A 128 -9.02 -7.84 -7.68
N MET A 129 -9.16 -6.63 -8.27
CA MET A 129 -9.74 -5.49 -7.56
C MET A 129 -11.21 -5.74 -7.17
N GLU A 130 -12.00 -6.34 -8.07
CA GLU A 130 -13.39 -6.73 -7.76
C GLU A 130 -13.46 -7.77 -6.64
N MET A 131 -12.57 -8.78 -6.64
CA MET A 131 -12.49 -9.76 -5.56
C MET A 131 -12.16 -9.11 -4.23
N LEU A 132 -11.18 -8.18 -4.20
CA LEU A 132 -10.86 -7.42 -2.99
C LEU A 132 -12.08 -6.60 -2.52
N LEU A 133 -12.80 -5.93 -3.41
CA LEU A 133 -14.02 -5.19 -3.05
C LEU A 133 -15.13 -6.11 -2.52
N ARG A 134 -15.28 -7.31 -3.07
CA ARG A 134 -16.28 -8.29 -2.61
C ARG A 134 -15.94 -8.86 -1.24
N LEU A 135 -14.68 -9.19 -0.98
CA LEU A 135 -14.24 -9.56 0.38
C LEU A 135 -14.62 -8.48 1.38
N ARG A 136 -14.43 -7.20 1.01
CA ARG A 136 -14.78 -6.06 1.86
C ARG A 136 -16.28 -5.91 2.09
N GLU A 137 -17.09 -6.22 1.09
CA GLU A 137 -18.55 -6.26 1.25
C GLU A 137 -18.97 -7.37 2.22
N MET A 138 -18.34 -8.54 2.13
CA MET A 138 -18.60 -9.67 3.03
C MET A 138 -18.24 -9.33 4.47
N ASP A 139 -17.05 -8.79 4.72
CA ASP A 139 -16.60 -8.37 6.06
C ASP A 139 -17.59 -7.40 6.70
N LEU A 140 -18.06 -6.39 5.94
CA LEU A 140 -19.04 -5.41 6.43
C LEU A 140 -20.41 -6.01 6.74
N LEU A 141 -20.83 -7.03 5.99
CA LEU A 141 -22.07 -7.75 6.25
C LEU A 141 -21.97 -8.65 7.47
N GLU A 142 -20.80 -9.26 7.71
CA GLU A 142 -20.53 -10.09 8.88
C GLU A 142 -20.48 -9.27 10.17
N ASP A 143 -19.76 -8.13 10.16
CA ASP A 143 -19.72 -7.21 11.30
C ASP A 143 -21.13 -6.78 11.74
N ARG A 144 -22.00 -6.46 10.77
CA ARG A 144 -23.40 -6.07 11.02
C ARG A 144 -24.28 -7.19 11.58
N ARG A 145 -23.95 -8.46 11.33
CA ARG A 145 -24.69 -9.60 11.88
C ARG A 145 -24.36 -9.87 13.35
N THR A 146 -23.19 -9.40 13.80
CA THR A 146 -22.72 -9.60 15.17
C THR A 146 -23.12 -8.48 16.14
N GLN A 147 -23.77 -7.43 15.64
CA GLN A 147 -24.31 -6.28 16.40
C GLN A 147 -25.83 -6.45 16.62
#